data_AF-A0A3D4JIH6-F1
#
_entry.id   AF-A0A3D4JIH6-F1
#
_cell.length_a   1.000
_cell.length_b   1.000
_cell.length_c   1.000
_cell.angle_alpha   90.00
_cell.angle_beta   90.00
_cell.angle_gamma   90.00
#
_symmetry.space_group_name_H-M   'P 1'
#
loop_
_entity.id
_entity.type
_entity.pdbx_description
1 polymer ?
#
loop_
_entity_poly.entity_id
_entity_poly.type
_entity_poly.pdbx_seq_one_letter_code
_entity_poly.pdbx_strand_id
1 'polypeptide(L)'
;MELGSVFLVLAVLVIVGIYLYAPFTELVVQTDMDESHEISALKAERDRVITALQELDFDFRLGKIPAEDYPEKRNSLLQKGVDVLRQLDEMNTEFSALLSKENSATDSESKIKNDELEAMLAARRKEKQSKSAGFCPQCGKPILATDRFCPACGKALA
;
A
#
# COMPACT_ATOMS: atom_id res chain seq x y z
N MET A 1 50.99 21.93 7.90
CA MET A 1 49.85 21.74 8.82
C MET A 1 48.54 22.28 8.22
N GLU A 2 48.57 23.36 7.43
CA GLU A 2 47.36 23.97 6.83
C GLU A 2 46.76 23.22 5.62
N LEU A 3 47.54 22.44 4.87
CA LEU A 3 47.01 21.76 3.68
C LEU A 3 45.94 20.71 4.04
N GLY A 4 46.14 19.97 5.14
CA GLY A 4 45.23 18.91 5.56
C GLY A 4 43.86 19.43 6.00
N SER A 5 43.81 20.57 6.70
CA SER A 5 42.56 21.20 7.12
C SER A 5 41.77 21.75 5.93
N VAL A 6 42.46 22.33 4.94
CA VAL A 6 41.82 22.83 3.71
C VAL A 6 41.16 21.69 2.92
N PHE A 7 41.83 20.54 2.76
CA PHE A 7 41.23 19.39 2.08
C PHE A 7 40.03 18.80 2.83
N LEU A 8 40.08 18.77 4.17
CA LEU A 8 38.98 18.28 4.99
C LEU A 8 37.74 19.18 4.83
N VAL A 9 37.92 20.50 4.93
CA VAL A 9 36.81 21.46 4.76
C VAL A 9 36.20 21.33 3.36
N LEU A 10 37.03 21.22 2.31
CA LEU A 10 36.55 21.06 0.94
C LEU A 10 35.75 19.76 0.77
N ALA A 11 36.22 18.64 1.30
CA ALA A 11 35.53 17.35 1.22
C ALA A 11 34.15 17.40 1.90
N VAL A 12 34.06 18.02 3.08
CA VAL A 12 32.77 18.20 3.78
C VAL A 12 31.83 19.07 2.96
N LEU A 13 32.33 20.17 2.39
CA LEU A 13 31.54 21.08 1.55
C LEU A 13 30.98 20.36 0.32
N VAL A 14 31.76 19.49 -0.32
CA VAL A 14 31.32 18.69 -1.47
C VAL A 14 30.24 17.69 -1.06
N ILE A 15 30.41 16.99 0.06
CA ILE A 15 29.41 16.01 0.55
C ILE A 15 28.09 16.71 0.88
N VAL A 16 28.16 17.84 1.59
CA VAL A 16 26.99 18.66 1.91
C VAL A 16 26.35 19.20 0.63
N GLY A 17 27.17 19.66 -0.32
CA GLY A 17 26.72 20.09 -1.64
C GLY A 17 25.94 19.01 -2.37
N ILE A 18 26.48 17.79 -2.44
CA ILE A 18 25.81 16.63 -3.07
C ILE A 18 24.50 16.29 -2.34
N TYR A 19 24.50 16.28 -1.01
CA TYR A 19 23.30 16.01 -0.22
C TYR A 19 22.19 17.05 -0.45
N LEU A 20 22.57 18.32 -0.57
CA LEU A 20 21.63 19.40 -0.87
C LEU A 20 21.21 19.45 -2.34
N TYR A 21 22.03 18.95 -3.27
CA TYR A 21 21.72 18.91 -4.70
C TYR A 21 20.94 17.66 -5.12
N ALA A 22 21.03 16.56 -4.35
CA ALA A 22 20.27 15.33 -4.55
C ALA A 22 18.75 15.55 -4.74
N PRO A 23 18.04 16.33 -3.89
CA PRO A 23 16.60 16.58 -4.09
C PRO A 23 16.31 17.42 -5.34
N PHE A 24 17.30 18.14 -5.89
CA PHE A 24 17.14 18.94 -7.11
C PHE A 24 17.40 18.15 -8.39
N THR A 25 18.04 16.98 -8.28
CA THR A 25 18.29 16.07 -9.41
C THR A 25 17.17 15.06 -9.66
N GLU A 26 16.16 14.98 -8.78
CA GLU A 26 14.90 14.25 -8.99
C GLU A 26 13.97 14.98 -9.99
N LEU A 27 14.52 15.48 -11.10
CA LEU A 27 13.78 16.21 -12.15
C LEU A 27 13.01 15.29 -13.12
N VAL A 28 12.87 13.99 -12.81
CA VAL A 28 12.13 13.04 -13.66
C VAL A 28 11.30 12.06 -12.81
N VAL A 29 10.28 12.61 -12.13
CA VAL A 29 9.06 11.87 -11.72
C VAL A 29 7.86 12.82 -11.85
N GLN A 30 7.75 13.55 -12.98
CA GLN A 30 6.55 14.37 -13.23
C GLN A 30 5.40 13.54 -13.82
N THR A 31 5.69 12.40 -14.44
CA THR A 31 4.65 11.53 -15.01
C THR A 31 3.90 10.72 -13.95
N ASP A 32 4.59 10.16 -12.95
CA ASP A 32 3.90 9.39 -11.89
C ASP A 32 3.10 10.30 -10.94
N MET A 33 3.51 11.56 -10.79
CA MET A 33 2.78 12.55 -9.99
C MET A 33 1.45 12.91 -10.64
N ASP A 34 1.43 13.24 -11.94
CA ASP A 34 0.20 13.62 -12.65
C ASP A 34 -0.83 12.46 -12.67
N GLU A 35 -0.42 11.23 -12.97
CA GLU A 35 -1.34 10.07 -12.98
C GLU A 35 -1.89 9.77 -11.57
N SER A 36 -1.05 9.88 -10.53
CA SER A 36 -1.48 9.74 -9.14
C SER A 36 -2.45 10.86 -8.70
N HIS A 37 -2.30 12.07 -9.23
CA HIS A 37 -3.20 13.20 -8.98
C HIS A 37 -4.54 13.01 -9.67
N GLU A 38 -4.57 12.52 -10.91
CA GLU A 38 -5.82 12.20 -11.63
C GLU A 38 -6.61 11.11 -10.92
N ILE A 39 -5.97 9.98 -10.57
CA ILE A 39 -6.63 8.89 -9.82
C ILE A 39 -7.16 9.39 -8.47
N SER A 40 -6.41 10.25 -7.79
CA SER A 40 -6.84 10.85 -6.51
C SER A 40 -8.03 11.79 -6.70
N ALA A 41 -8.06 12.57 -7.78
CA ALA A 41 -9.17 13.44 -8.12
C ALA A 41 -10.44 12.64 -8.42
N LEU A 42 -10.34 11.56 -9.22
CA LEU A 42 -11.48 10.68 -9.51
C LEU A 42 -12.00 9.98 -8.24
N LYS A 43 -11.11 9.53 -7.35
CA LYS A 43 -11.51 8.93 -6.06
C LYS A 43 -12.26 9.93 -5.18
N ALA A 44 -11.82 11.19 -5.14
CA ALA A 44 -12.51 12.25 -4.42
C ALA A 44 -13.90 12.54 -5.03
N GLU A 45 -14.03 12.53 -6.35
CA GLU A 45 -15.31 12.71 -7.03
C GLU A 45 -16.28 11.55 -6.72
N ARG A 46 -15.78 10.31 -6.68
CA ARG A 46 -16.56 9.14 -6.25
C ARG A 46 -17.07 9.32 -4.82
N ASP A 47 -16.23 9.74 -3.88
CA ASP A 47 -16.64 10.00 -2.50
C ASP A 47 -17.69 11.12 -2.42
N ARG A 48 -17.55 12.19 -3.20
CA ARG A 48 -18.56 13.26 -3.30
C ARG A 48 -19.92 12.74 -3.77
N VAL A 49 -19.95 11.93 -4.83
CA VAL A 49 -21.21 11.36 -5.35
C VAL A 49 -21.87 10.44 -4.32
N ILE A 50 -21.09 9.65 -3.58
CA ILE A 50 -21.61 8.79 -2.51
C ILE A 50 -22.23 9.65 -1.41
N THR A 51 -21.54 10.69 -0.95
CA THR A 51 -22.06 11.60 0.08
C THR A 51 -23.34 12.29 -0.41
N ALA A 52 -23.37 12.76 -1.65
CA ALA A 52 -24.56 13.38 -2.23
C ALA A 52 -25.77 12.43 -2.33
N LEU A 53 -25.54 11.16 -2.69
CA LEU A 53 -26.59 10.13 -2.68
C LEU A 53 -27.11 9.88 -1.27
N GLN A 54 -26.22 9.77 -0.29
CA GLN A 54 -26.61 9.58 1.11
C GLN A 54 -27.44 10.76 1.61
N GLU A 55 -27.00 11.99 1.35
CA GLU A 55 -27.71 13.20 1.74
C GLU A 55 -29.10 13.28 1.08
N LEU A 56 -29.21 12.96 -0.21
CA LEU A 56 -30.49 12.89 -0.92
C LEU A 56 -31.45 11.85 -0.27
N ASP A 57 -30.94 10.65 0.03
CA ASP A 57 -31.70 9.59 0.67
C ASP A 57 -32.15 9.99 2.08
N PHE A 58 -31.30 10.72 2.83
CA PHE A 58 -31.65 11.28 4.13
C PHE A 58 -32.73 12.35 4.02
N ASP A 59 -32.60 13.29 3.10
CA ASP A 59 -33.57 14.37 2.91
C ASP A 59 -34.94 13.83 2.46
N PHE A 60 -34.97 12.79 1.63
CA PHE A 60 -36.20 12.09 1.29
C PHE A 60 -36.83 11.40 2.51
N ARG A 61 -36.03 10.68 3.31
CA ARG A 61 -36.51 10.04 4.54
C ARG A 61 -37.02 11.03 5.57
N LEU A 62 -36.46 12.23 5.60
CA LEU A 62 -36.90 13.34 6.45
C LEU A 62 -38.12 14.09 5.88
N GLY A 63 -38.61 13.70 4.69
CA GLY A 63 -39.76 14.31 4.04
C GLY A 63 -39.51 15.71 3.49
N LYS A 64 -38.25 16.13 3.35
CA LYS A 64 -37.89 17.42 2.74
C LYS A 64 -38.04 17.42 1.21
N ILE A 65 -38.00 16.23 0.60
CA ILE A 65 -38.09 16.04 -0.84
C ILE A 65 -39.34 15.23 -1.16
N PRO A 66 -40.21 15.72 -2.05
CA PRO A 66 -41.40 14.99 -2.49
C PRO A 66 -41.05 13.73 -3.28
N ALA A 67 -41.95 12.74 -3.26
CA ALA A 67 -41.72 11.44 -3.89
C ALA A 67 -41.63 11.50 -5.41
N GLU A 68 -42.19 12.55 -6.03
CA GLU A 68 -42.12 12.79 -7.47
C GLU A 68 -40.71 13.20 -7.93
N ASP A 69 -39.98 14.00 -7.13
CA ASP A 69 -38.68 14.57 -7.52
C ASP A 69 -37.48 13.68 -7.14
N TYR A 70 -37.66 12.82 -6.14
CA TYR A 70 -36.62 11.92 -5.65
C TYR A 70 -36.03 10.96 -6.71
N PRO A 71 -36.85 10.20 -7.49
CA PRO A 71 -36.31 9.19 -8.41
C PRO A 71 -35.47 9.82 -9.53
N GLU A 72 -35.86 10.98 -10.06
CA GLU A 72 -35.08 11.66 -11.10
C GLU A 72 -33.72 12.13 -10.58
N LYS A 73 -33.69 12.79 -9.42
CA LYS A 73 -32.46 13.28 -8.80
C LYS A 73 -31.51 12.13 -8.47
N ARG A 74 -32.05 11.03 -7.92
CA ARG A 74 -31.30 9.83 -7.56
C ARG A 74 -30.69 9.16 -8.78
N ASN A 75 -31.47 9.01 -9.86
CA ASN A 75 -30.98 8.42 -11.09
C ASN A 75 -29.85 9.26 -11.71
N SER A 76 -29.95 10.60 -11.66
CA SER A 76 -28.88 11.47 -12.17
C SER A 76 -27.57 11.30 -11.40
N LEU A 77 -27.63 11.15 -10.07
CA LEU A 77 -26.46 10.94 -9.22
C LEU A 77 -25.88 9.53 -9.38
N LEU A 78 -26.75 8.53 -9.53
CA LEU A 78 -26.32 7.16 -9.82
C LEU A 78 -25.58 7.08 -11.16
N GLN A 79 -26.10 7.74 -12.20
CA GLN A 79 -25.46 7.77 -13.50
C GLN A 79 -24.06 8.41 -13.42
N LYS A 80 -23.94 9.56 -12.73
CA LYS A 80 -22.64 10.20 -12.47
C LYS A 80 -21.68 9.26 -11.72
N GLY A 81 -22.18 8.52 -10.73
CA GLY A 81 -21.38 7.55 -9.98
C GLY A 81 -20.87 6.41 -10.86
N VAL A 82 -21.71 5.89 -11.75
CA VAL A 82 -21.32 4.86 -12.74
C VAL A 82 -20.25 5.40 -13.68
N ASP A 83 -20.40 6.63 -14.17
CA ASP A 83 -19.43 7.24 -15.08
C ASP A 83 -18.05 7.43 -14.44
N VAL A 84 -17.99 7.86 -13.17
CA VAL A 84 -16.73 8.01 -12.42
C VAL A 84 -16.08 6.65 -12.15
N LEU A 85 -16.87 5.64 -11.77
CA LEU A 85 -16.35 4.28 -11.53
C LEU A 85 -15.79 3.66 -12.81
N ARG A 86 -16.45 3.87 -13.96
CA ARG A 86 -15.96 3.39 -15.25
C ARG A 86 -14.59 3.99 -15.60
N GLN A 87 -14.39 5.28 -15.35
CA GLN A 87 -13.10 5.94 -15.60
C GLN A 87 -12.00 5.41 -14.67
N LEU A 88 -12.33 5.15 -13.40
CA LEU A 88 -11.38 4.53 -12.45
C LEU A 88 -10.99 3.12 -12.87
N ASP A 89 -11.94 2.32 -13.35
CA ASP A 89 -11.66 0.97 -13.85
C ASP A 89 -10.77 1.01 -15.09
N GLU A 90 -11.01 1.96 -16.01
CA GLU A 90 -10.19 2.15 -17.22
C GLU A 90 -8.73 2.46 -16.84
N MET A 91 -8.49 3.47 -16.00
CA MET A 91 -7.14 3.80 -15.50
C MET A 91 -6.48 2.65 -14.75
N ASN A 92 -7.23 1.94 -13.90
CA ASN A 92 -6.70 0.82 -13.14
C ASN A 92 -6.35 -0.37 -14.05
N THR A 93 -7.13 -0.60 -15.11
CA THR A 93 -6.80 -1.62 -16.11
C THR A 93 -5.58 -1.26 -16.92
N GLU A 94 -5.43 0.00 -17.35
CA GLU A 94 -4.23 0.50 -18.04
C GLU A 94 -2.98 0.36 -17.14
N PHE A 95 -3.07 0.80 -15.89
CA PHE A 95 -2.00 0.65 -14.91
C PHE A 95 -1.63 -0.83 -14.67
N SER A 96 -2.62 -1.71 -14.52
CA SER A 96 -2.38 -3.15 -14.37
C SER A 96 -1.79 -3.80 -15.63
N ALA A 97 -2.14 -3.31 -16.82
CA ALA A 97 -1.61 -3.76 -18.11
C ALA A 97 -0.16 -3.32 -18.31
N LEU A 98 0.21 -2.11 -17.86
CA LEU A 98 1.59 -1.61 -17.86
C LEU A 98 2.47 -2.43 -16.91
N LEU A 99 2.00 -2.66 -15.68
CA LEU A 99 2.69 -3.50 -14.69
C LEU A 99 2.92 -4.93 -15.18
N SER A 100 1.93 -5.53 -15.85
CA SER A 100 2.07 -6.88 -16.41
C SER A 100 3.01 -6.95 -17.63
N LYS A 101 3.23 -5.83 -18.33
CA LYS A 101 4.19 -5.74 -19.43
C LYS A 101 5.63 -5.59 -18.95
N GLU A 102 5.87 -4.80 -17.90
CA GLU A 102 7.20 -4.68 -17.28
C GLU A 102 7.65 -5.96 -16.57
N ASN A 103 6.71 -6.69 -15.95
CA ASN A 103 6.99 -8.00 -15.34
C ASN A 103 7.43 -9.07 -16.35
N SER A 104 7.40 -8.83 -17.66
CA SER A 104 7.91 -9.78 -18.65
C SER A 104 9.46 -9.82 -18.71
N ALA A 105 10.14 -8.77 -18.25
CA ALA A 105 11.61 -8.66 -18.25
C ALA A 105 12.20 -8.61 -16.82
N THR A 106 11.45 -8.13 -15.83
CA THR A 106 11.88 -8.03 -14.42
C THR A 106 11.41 -9.20 -13.54
N ASP A 107 10.57 -10.12 -14.04
CA ASP A 107 10.15 -11.32 -13.30
C ASP A 107 11.33 -12.20 -12.89
N SER A 108 12.41 -12.22 -13.68
CA SER A 108 13.53 -13.11 -13.36
C SER A 108 14.24 -12.66 -12.08
N GLU A 109 14.52 -11.37 -11.91
CA GLU A 109 15.23 -10.89 -10.72
C GLU A 109 14.36 -10.83 -9.46
N SER A 110 13.08 -10.44 -9.58
CA SER A 110 12.18 -10.38 -8.44
C SER A 110 11.77 -11.78 -7.97
N LYS A 111 11.58 -12.72 -8.89
CA LYS A 111 11.30 -14.13 -8.57
C LYS A 111 12.52 -14.84 -8.00
N ILE A 112 13.73 -14.61 -8.54
CA ILE A 112 14.98 -15.13 -7.94
C ILE A 112 15.14 -14.61 -6.50
N LYS A 113 14.86 -13.33 -6.24
CA LYS A 113 14.93 -12.76 -4.89
C LYS A 113 13.85 -13.35 -3.96
N ASN A 114 12.63 -13.59 -4.45
CA ASN A 114 11.57 -14.21 -3.66
C ASN A 114 11.89 -15.68 -3.33
N ASP A 115 12.39 -16.45 -4.30
CA ASP A 115 12.78 -17.85 -4.10
C ASP A 115 13.95 -17.98 -3.11
N GLU A 116 14.94 -17.07 -3.19
CA GLU A 116 16.04 -17.00 -2.22
C GLU A 116 15.53 -16.64 -0.82
N LEU A 117 14.61 -15.69 -0.70
CA LEU A 117 14.00 -15.32 0.58
C LEU A 117 13.20 -16.49 1.19
N GLU A 118 12.43 -17.21 0.38
CA GLU A 118 11.67 -18.39 0.80
C GLU A 118 12.60 -19.50 1.28
N ALA A 119 13.73 -19.73 0.58
CA ALA A 119 14.76 -20.68 1.00
C ALA A 119 15.37 -20.29 2.36
N MET A 120 15.71 -19.01 2.56
CA MET A 120 16.21 -18.49 3.84
C MET A 120 15.18 -18.65 4.97
N LEU A 121 13.90 -18.37 4.70
CA LEU A 121 12.82 -18.55 5.67
C LEU A 121 12.59 -20.03 6.02
N ALA A 122 12.63 -20.92 5.03
CA ALA A 122 12.49 -22.36 5.23
C ALA A 122 13.65 -22.93 6.06
N ALA A 123 14.89 -22.51 5.79
CA ALA A 123 16.06 -22.89 6.59
C ALA A 123 15.90 -22.46 8.06
N ARG A 124 15.47 -21.22 8.29
CA ARG A 124 15.24 -20.68 9.64
C ARG A 124 14.07 -21.37 10.36
N ARG A 125 13.02 -21.77 9.64
CA ARG A 125 11.90 -22.55 10.20
C ARG A 125 12.33 -23.95 10.62
N LYS A 126 13.11 -24.65 9.80
CA LYS A 126 13.67 -25.97 10.14
C LYS A 126 14.56 -25.91 11.39
N GLU A 127 15.39 -24.88 11.51
CA GLU A 127 16.25 -24.67 12.69
C GLU A 127 15.45 -24.44 13.98
N LYS A 128 14.30 -23.76 13.89
CA LYS A 128 13.42 -23.53 15.04
C LYS A 128 12.54 -24.75 15.38
N GLN A 129 12.09 -25.49 14.38
CA GLN A 129 11.18 -26.63 14.56
C GLN A 129 11.84 -27.83 15.27
N SER A 130 13.18 -27.95 15.23
CA SER A 130 13.93 -28.98 15.95
C SER A 130 13.97 -28.77 17.48
N LYS A 131 13.53 -27.61 17.98
CA LYS A 131 13.49 -27.26 19.41
C LYS A 131 12.08 -27.40 19.97
N SER A 132 11.36 -28.49 19.68
CA SER A 132 10.03 -28.72 20.24
C SER A 132 10.12 -29.00 21.75
N ALA A 133 9.29 -28.32 22.55
CA ALA A 133 9.23 -28.48 24.01
C ALA A 133 7.98 -29.23 24.48
N GLY A 134 7.34 -29.98 23.56
CA GLY A 134 6.13 -30.76 23.86
C GLY A 134 4.84 -30.04 23.46
N PHE A 135 3.80 -30.21 24.28
CA PHE A 135 2.44 -29.74 24.01
C PHE A 135 1.94 -28.80 25.11
N CYS A 136 1.14 -27.79 24.72
CA CYS A 136 0.53 -26.86 25.66
C CYS A 136 -0.44 -27.59 26.60
N PRO A 137 -0.36 -27.38 27.94
CA PRO A 137 -1.24 -28.05 28.91
C PRO A 137 -2.70 -27.60 28.85
N GLN A 138 -3.01 -26.44 28.23
CA GLN A 138 -4.39 -25.94 28.14
C GLN A 138 -5.10 -26.35 26.85
N CYS A 139 -4.40 -26.34 25.69
CA CYS A 139 -5.04 -26.57 24.39
C CYS A 139 -4.48 -27.78 23.61
N GLY A 140 -3.46 -28.45 24.14
CA GLY A 140 -2.88 -29.66 23.53
C GLY A 140 -2.12 -29.44 22.23
N LYS A 141 -1.92 -28.19 21.76
CA LYS A 141 -1.16 -27.90 20.54
C LYS A 141 0.35 -27.90 20.80
N PRO A 142 1.18 -28.28 19.81
CA PRO A 142 2.63 -28.33 19.97
C PRO A 142 3.21 -26.94 20.22
N ILE A 143 4.23 -26.87 21.09
CA ILE A 143 4.90 -25.63 21.49
C ILE A 143 6.41 -25.78 21.29
N LEU A 144 7.09 -24.66 20.97
CA LEU A 144 8.54 -24.64 20.85
C LEU A 144 9.17 -24.27 22.20
N ALA A 145 10.41 -24.71 22.42
CA ALA A 145 11.20 -24.42 23.62
C ALA A 145 11.48 -22.92 23.83
N THR A 146 11.35 -22.12 22.77
CA THR A 146 11.52 -20.66 22.83
C THR A 146 10.22 -19.91 23.12
N ASP A 147 9.08 -20.59 23.16
CA ASP A 147 7.78 -19.96 23.29
C ASP A 147 7.48 -19.65 24.77
N ARG A 148 7.41 -18.36 25.13
CA ARG A 148 6.94 -17.91 26.46
C ARG A 148 5.42 -17.98 26.60
N PHE A 149 4.72 -18.05 25.46
CA PHE A 149 3.27 -18.14 25.36
C PHE A 149 2.90 -19.12 24.25
N CYS A 150 1.82 -19.88 24.44
CA CYS A 150 1.33 -20.78 23.41
C CYS A 150 0.83 -19.97 22.19
N PRO A 151 1.36 -20.22 20.98
CA PRO A 151 1.00 -19.45 19.78
C PRO A 151 -0.46 -19.65 19.34
N ALA A 152 -1.17 -20.62 19.91
CA ALA A 152 -2.51 -20.98 19.48
C ALA A 152 -3.63 -20.67 20.48
N CYS A 153 -3.33 -20.57 21.78
CA CYS A 153 -4.32 -20.20 22.81
C CYS A 153 -3.87 -19.06 23.72
N GLY A 154 -2.64 -18.54 23.56
CA GLY A 154 -2.12 -17.41 24.32
C GLY A 154 -1.72 -17.71 25.77
N LYS A 155 -1.88 -18.95 26.26
CA LYS A 155 -1.47 -19.33 27.62
C LYS A 155 0.03 -19.12 27.82
N ALA A 156 0.43 -18.45 28.89
CA ALA A 156 1.82 -18.40 29.34
C ALA A 156 2.37 -19.80 29.65
N LEU A 157 3.51 -20.14 29.04
CA LEU A 157 4.25 -21.37 29.25
C LEU A 157 5.41 -20.97 30.16
N ALA A 158 5.33 -21.40 31.43
CA ALA A 158 6.29 -21.02 32.48
C ALA A 158 7.66 -21.64 32.23
#